data_AF-A0A6C0LKZ7-F1
#
_entry.id   AF-A0A6C0LKZ7-F1
#
_cell.length_a   1.000
_cell.length_b   1.000
_cell.length_c   1.000
_cell.angle_alpha   90.00
_cell.angle_beta   90.00
_cell.angle_gamma   90.00
#
_symmetry.space_group_name_H-M   'P 1'
#
loop_
_entity.id
_entity.type
_entity.pdbx_description
1 polymer ?
#
loop_
_entity_poly.entity_id
_entity_poly.type
_entity_poly.pdbx_seq_one_letter_code
_entity_poly.pdbx_strand_id
1 'polypeptide(L)'
;MADDSVSAIDEKSNENNGESSTEEKQSDWRAFGSAVIKNVIHIIVFILVGSNFIFFTYYDSLDLIFPFRKNVYFPGDSIALQKGGRKKQKGGGSSYTCPDPGSGKKFKMPSLDTLKSLGYNGKMNGWPYTMYNNQDEGFSWSGFKNWFAMTEGESFMLYRELAQKLFTGGEARPFQKMPQWLLYILANAVFLFSFVFVIIGFITTIWQSFVCVKHAWAYSLIGFFLSYTGMMAMANGVLQYASLMWNMLVVPLLIDHNVVRQICQCNLSWISLFFGAMVVGSATSTLDKTTSTVMLVAWLILAIKQLFF
;
A
#
# COMPACT_ATOMS: atom_id res chain seq x y z
N MET A 1 -41.77 42.73 -58.32
CA MET A 1 -41.75 42.98 -56.86
C MET A 1 -42.73 42.01 -56.24
N ALA A 2 -42.25 40.80 -55.96
CA ALA A 2 -42.95 39.77 -55.22
C ALA A 2 -41.97 39.33 -54.13
N ASP A 3 -42.49 39.23 -52.93
CA ASP A 3 -41.82 39.10 -51.63
C ASP A 3 -40.74 38.00 -51.55
N ASP A 4 -39.48 38.42 -51.38
CA ASP A 4 -38.36 37.60 -50.86
C ASP A 4 -38.43 37.39 -49.33
N SER A 5 -39.53 37.81 -48.69
CA SER A 5 -39.68 37.83 -47.23
C SER A 5 -40.15 36.51 -46.61
N VAL A 6 -40.55 35.51 -47.43
CA VAL A 6 -41.02 34.21 -46.94
C VAL A 6 -39.86 33.21 -46.75
N SER A 7 -38.78 33.31 -47.55
CA SER A 7 -37.64 32.38 -47.46
C SER A 7 -36.93 32.46 -46.12
N ALA A 8 -36.72 33.67 -45.58
CA ALA A 8 -35.96 33.87 -44.34
C ALA A 8 -36.73 33.48 -43.06
N ILE A 9 -38.07 33.50 -43.09
CA ILE A 9 -38.90 33.10 -41.95
C ILE A 9 -39.02 31.57 -41.90
N ASP A 10 -39.14 30.91 -43.06
CA ASP A 10 -39.15 29.45 -43.14
C ASP A 10 -37.76 28.84 -42.85
N GLU A 11 -36.66 29.51 -43.22
CA GLU A 11 -35.30 29.11 -42.83
C GLU A 11 -35.07 29.22 -41.31
N LYS A 12 -35.59 30.29 -40.69
CA LYS A 12 -35.47 30.49 -39.23
C LYS A 12 -36.42 29.61 -38.40
N SER A 13 -37.54 29.19 -38.98
CA SER A 13 -38.46 28.21 -38.39
C SER A 13 -37.84 26.80 -38.39
N ASN A 14 -37.10 26.43 -39.45
CA ASN A 14 -36.39 25.16 -39.52
C ASN A 14 -35.09 25.14 -38.68
N GLU A 15 -34.42 26.28 -38.46
CA GLU A 15 -33.30 26.35 -37.50
C GLU A 15 -33.75 26.24 -36.04
N ASN A 16 -34.94 26.75 -35.68
CA ASN A 16 -35.46 26.65 -34.30
C ASN A 16 -36.10 25.29 -33.97
N ASN A 17 -36.46 24.49 -34.98
CA ASN A 17 -36.86 23.09 -34.83
C ASN A 17 -35.67 22.12 -34.97
N GLY A 18 -34.46 22.65 -35.17
CA GLY A 18 -33.21 21.92 -34.98
C GLY A 18 -33.01 21.67 -33.50
N GLU A 19 -33.74 20.67 -33.00
CA GLU A 19 -33.62 20.07 -31.69
C GLU A 19 -32.19 20.23 -31.16
N SER A 20 -32.06 20.91 -30.03
CA SER A 20 -31.07 20.49 -29.04
C SER A 20 -31.50 19.12 -28.53
N SER A 21 -31.45 18.12 -29.41
CA SER A 21 -31.37 16.72 -29.05
C SER A 21 -30.05 16.65 -28.32
N THR A 22 -30.12 16.90 -27.01
CA THR A 22 -29.13 16.46 -26.07
C THR A 22 -29.11 14.97 -26.28
N GLU A 23 -28.29 14.46 -27.23
CA GLU A 23 -28.33 13.07 -27.68
C GLU A 23 -28.51 12.21 -26.45
N GLU A 24 -29.71 11.65 -26.30
CA GLU A 24 -30.05 10.91 -25.10
C GLU A 24 -29.14 9.70 -25.15
N LYS A 25 -28.13 9.72 -24.28
CA LYS A 25 -27.14 8.65 -24.19
C LYS A 25 -27.89 7.34 -24.08
N GLN A 26 -27.86 6.56 -25.15
CA GLN A 26 -28.54 5.28 -25.20
C GLN A 26 -27.85 4.32 -24.23
N SER A 27 -28.65 3.56 -23.49
CA SER A 27 -28.15 2.62 -22.49
C SER A 27 -27.34 1.47 -23.12
N ASP A 28 -26.06 1.37 -22.76
CA ASP A 28 -25.21 0.22 -23.07
C ASP A 28 -25.10 -0.73 -21.87
N TRP A 29 -26.07 -1.63 -21.78
CA TRP A 29 -26.13 -2.65 -20.74
C TRP A 29 -24.97 -3.64 -20.77
N ARG A 30 -24.35 -3.85 -21.94
CA ARG A 30 -23.20 -4.75 -22.08
C ARG A 30 -21.95 -4.11 -21.49
N ALA A 31 -21.70 -2.84 -21.81
CA ALA A 31 -20.63 -2.07 -21.20
C ALA A 31 -20.83 -1.94 -19.69
N PHE A 32 -22.06 -1.67 -19.24
CA PHE A 32 -22.41 -1.64 -17.83
C PHE A 32 -22.08 -2.95 -17.12
N GLY A 33 -22.54 -4.09 -17.65
CA GLY A 33 -22.26 -5.42 -17.09
C GLY A 33 -20.76 -5.72 -17.02
N SER A 34 -19.99 -5.38 -18.07
CA SER A 34 -18.54 -5.51 -18.07
C SER A 34 -17.88 -4.62 -17.00
N ALA A 35 -18.35 -3.39 -16.83
CA ALA A 35 -17.86 -2.48 -15.81
C ALA A 35 -18.15 -2.99 -14.39
N VAL A 36 -19.33 -3.57 -14.15
CA VAL A 36 -19.67 -4.18 -12.86
C VAL A 36 -18.73 -5.34 -12.52
N ILE A 37 -18.41 -6.22 -13.48
CA ILE A 37 -17.43 -7.30 -13.27
C ILE A 37 -16.05 -6.72 -12.93
N LYS A 38 -15.61 -5.67 -13.63
CA LYS A 38 -14.35 -4.98 -13.30
C LYS A 38 -14.40 -4.42 -11.87
N ASN A 39 -15.51 -3.83 -11.45
CA ASN A 39 -15.68 -3.31 -10.08
C ASN A 39 -15.62 -4.42 -9.02
N VAL A 40 -16.07 -5.64 -9.33
CA VAL A 40 -15.91 -6.79 -8.42
C VAL A 40 -14.42 -7.09 -8.19
N ILE A 41 -13.61 -7.07 -9.24
CA ILE A 41 -12.15 -7.27 -9.11
C ILE A 41 -11.53 -6.12 -8.30
N HIS A 42 -11.93 -4.87 -8.57
CA HIS A 42 -11.41 -3.70 -7.86
C HIS A 42 -11.80 -3.73 -6.37
N ILE A 43 -13.03 -4.09 -6.02
CA ILE A 43 -13.44 -4.16 -4.62
C ILE A 43 -12.68 -5.27 -3.88
N ILE A 44 -12.38 -6.40 -4.52
CA ILE A 44 -11.58 -7.46 -3.88
C ILE A 44 -10.18 -6.94 -3.53
N VAL A 45 -9.52 -6.23 -4.45
CA VAL A 45 -8.21 -5.60 -4.18
C VAL A 45 -8.34 -4.54 -3.09
N PHE A 46 -9.38 -3.71 -3.14
CA PHE A 46 -9.64 -2.67 -2.14
C PHE A 46 -9.82 -3.25 -0.72
N ILE A 47 -10.58 -4.34 -0.61
CA ILE A 47 -10.82 -5.08 0.64
C ILE A 47 -9.51 -5.68 1.16
N LEU A 48 -8.74 -6.32 0.27
CA LEU A 48 -7.48 -6.96 0.62
C LEU A 48 -6.48 -5.94 1.18
N VAL A 49 -6.28 -4.84 0.46
CA VAL A 49 -5.38 -3.75 0.86
C VAL A 49 -5.83 -3.13 2.18
N GLY A 50 -7.11 -2.78 2.31
CA GLY A 50 -7.63 -2.13 3.52
C GLY A 50 -7.57 -3.03 4.76
N SER A 51 -7.97 -4.30 4.62
CA SER A 51 -7.95 -5.25 5.75
C SER A 51 -6.53 -5.53 6.22
N ASN A 52 -5.60 -5.71 5.29
CA ASN A 52 -4.20 -5.96 5.60
C ASN A 52 -3.50 -4.73 6.21
N PHE A 53 -3.82 -3.52 5.74
CA PHE A 53 -3.29 -2.31 6.32
C PHE A 53 -3.74 -2.14 7.78
N ILE A 54 -5.05 -2.32 8.04
CA ILE A 54 -5.60 -2.30 9.39
C ILE A 54 -4.95 -3.38 10.27
N PHE A 55 -4.72 -4.58 9.74
CA PHE A 55 -3.98 -5.63 10.45
C PHE A 55 -2.63 -5.10 10.93
N PHE A 56 -1.83 -4.49 10.04
CA PHE A 56 -0.54 -3.93 10.40
C PHE A 56 -0.63 -2.77 11.39
N THR A 57 -1.65 -1.92 11.30
CA THR A 57 -1.85 -0.77 12.21
C THR A 57 -1.95 -1.19 13.67
N TYR A 58 -2.56 -2.35 13.99
CA TYR A 58 -2.58 -2.87 15.37
C TYR A 58 -1.66 -4.07 15.60
N TYR A 59 -0.77 -4.39 14.66
CA TYR A 59 0.23 -5.44 14.84
C TYR A 59 1.40 -4.93 15.70
N ASP A 60 1.51 -5.44 16.93
CA ASP A 60 2.53 -5.03 17.90
C ASP A 60 3.98 -5.46 17.57
N SER A 61 4.20 -6.35 16.60
CA SER A 61 5.49 -6.99 16.30
C SER A 61 5.94 -6.73 14.87
N LEU A 62 5.63 -5.54 14.36
CA LEU A 62 6.11 -5.06 13.07
C LEU A 62 7.64 -5.18 12.93
N ASP A 63 8.39 -5.08 14.04
CA ASP A 63 9.83 -5.34 14.11
C ASP A 63 10.28 -6.70 13.59
N LEU A 64 9.43 -7.73 13.64
CA LEU A 64 9.76 -9.04 13.09
C LEU A 64 9.60 -9.08 11.57
N ILE A 65 8.70 -8.26 11.03
CA ILE A 65 8.37 -8.20 9.60
C ILE A 65 9.27 -7.20 8.88
N PHE A 66 9.52 -6.06 9.51
CA PHE A 66 10.35 -4.96 9.02
C PHE A 66 11.48 -4.65 10.01
N PRO A 67 12.44 -5.57 10.25
CA PRO A 67 13.55 -5.27 11.15
C PRO A 67 14.49 -4.23 10.54
N PHE A 68 14.79 -3.17 11.27
CA PHE A 68 15.68 -2.08 10.81
C PHE A 68 16.90 -1.87 11.71
N ARG A 69 17.10 -2.71 12.74
CA ARG A 69 18.25 -2.57 13.67
C ARG A 69 19.52 -3.15 13.05
N LYS A 70 20.64 -2.43 13.11
CA LYS A 70 21.90 -2.81 12.46
C LYS A 70 22.39 -4.21 12.85
N ASN A 71 22.29 -4.55 14.14
CA ASN A 71 22.71 -5.85 14.67
C ASN A 71 21.90 -7.06 14.14
N VAL A 72 20.74 -6.81 13.53
CA VAL A 72 19.93 -7.85 12.86
C VAL A 72 20.53 -8.25 11.51
N TYR A 73 21.27 -7.33 10.87
CA TYR A 73 21.93 -7.51 9.57
C TYR A 73 23.39 -7.89 9.74
N PHE A 74 24.07 -7.27 10.72
CA PHE A 74 25.50 -7.42 10.96
C PHE A 74 25.75 -7.80 12.43
N PRO A 75 25.62 -9.10 12.79
CA PRO A 75 25.66 -9.56 14.18
C PRO A 75 27.03 -9.45 14.89
N GLY A 76 28.04 -8.82 14.27
CA GLY A 76 29.37 -8.56 14.85
C GLY A 76 29.69 -7.09 15.11
N ASP A 77 28.79 -6.16 14.76
CA ASP A 77 29.01 -4.71 14.89
C ASP A 77 28.30 -4.19 16.16
N SER A 78 28.92 -4.45 17.32
CA SER A 78 28.29 -4.25 18.63
C SER A 78 28.62 -2.88 19.24
N ILE A 79 27.74 -1.90 19.02
CA ILE A 79 27.52 -0.81 19.98
C ILE A 79 26.22 -1.09 20.74
N ALA A 80 26.38 -1.31 22.05
CA ALA A 80 25.43 -1.26 23.15
C ALA A 80 24.02 -1.89 22.97
N LEU A 81 23.82 -2.98 23.71
CA LEU A 81 22.52 -3.56 24.06
C LEU A 81 21.53 -2.52 24.61
N GLN A 82 20.44 -2.25 23.89
CA GLN A 82 19.13 -2.19 24.53
C GLN A 82 18.49 -3.57 24.44
N LYS A 83 18.49 -4.29 25.57
CA LYS A 83 17.62 -5.44 25.81
C LYS A 83 16.17 -4.98 25.64
N GLY A 84 15.63 -5.09 24.43
CA GLY A 84 14.20 -5.01 24.19
C GLY A 84 13.54 -6.15 24.96
N GLY A 85 12.85 -5.82 26.05
CA GLY A 85 12.25 -6.80 26.95
C GLY A 85 11.39 -7.80 26.18
N ARG A 86 11.67 -9.09 26.36
CA ARG A 86 10.78 -10.18 25.96
C ARG A 86 9.44 -9.97 26.66
N LYS A 87 8.47 -9.35 25.99
CA LYS A 87 7.07 -9.42 26.41
C LYS A 87 6.63 -10.87 26.23
N LYS A 88 6.50 -11.60 27.34
CA LYS A 88 5.87 -12.92 27.37
C LYS A 88 4.41 -12.74 26.92
N GLN A 89 4.04 -13.28 25.75
CA GLN A 89 2.64 -13.39 25.35
C GLN A 89 2.06 -14.70 25.90
N LYS A 90 0.90 -14.59 26.56
CA LYS A 90 0.09 -15.72 27.03
C LYS A 90 -0.79 -16.20 25.87
N GLY A 91 -0.67 -17.49 25.54
CA GLY A 91 -1.53 -18.16 24.57
C GLY A 91 -2.97 -18.28 25.08
N GLY A 92 -3.92 -18.16 24.16
CA GLY A 92 -5.34 -18.39 24.40
C GLY A 92 -6.15 -17.97 23.18
N GLY A 93 -7.01 -18.87 22.68
CA GLY A 93 -7.70 -18.82 21.39
C GLY A 93 -8.33 -17.50 20.95
N SER A 94 -8.55 -17.42 19.63
CA SER A 94 -9.07 -16.27 18.89
C SER A 94 -10.49 -15.92 19.34
N SER A 95 -10.61 -14.85 20.12
CA SER A 95 -11.85 -14.08 20.19
C SER A 95 -11.49 -12.66 19.80
N TYR A 96 -11.87 -12.30 18.59
CA TYR A 96 -11.75 -10.95 18.08
C TYR A 96 -13.09 -10.25 18.31
N THR A 97 -13.02 -9.10 18.96
CA THR A 97 -14.09 -8.09 18.92
C THR A 97 -13.58 -6.99 18.00
N CYS A 98 -14.42 -6.49 17.09
CA CYS A 98 -14.07 -5.36 16.22
C CYS A 98 -13.40 -4.26 17.06
N PRO A 99 -12.18 -3.80 16.70
CA PRO A 99 -11.48 -2.82 17.51
C PRO A 99 -12.24 -1.50 17.41
N ASP A 100 -12.89 -1.13 18.51
CA ASP A 100 -13.46 0.20 18.66
C ASP A 100 -12.31 1.21 18.66
N PRO A 101 -12.42 2.32 17.89
CA PRO A 101 -11.44 3.39 17.90
C PRO A 101 -11.18 3.85 19.34
N GLY A 102 -9.92 3.78 19.78
CA GLY A 102 -9.54 4.20 21.14
C GLY A 102 -9.76 3.19 22.26
N SER A 103 -10.32 2.00 22.01
CA SER A 103 -10.53 0.97 23.05
C SER A 103 -9.26 0.30 23.56
N GLY A 104 -8.11 0.54 22.90
CA GLY A 104 -6.83 -0.08 23.25
C GLY A 104 -6.82 -1.61 23.09
N LYS A 105 -7.89 -2.24 22.58
CA LYS A 105 -7.97 -3.68 22.32
C LYS A 105 -7.02 -4.02 21.18
N LYS A 106 -6.04 -4.88 21.48
CA LYS A 106 -5.00 -5.31 20.54
C LYS A 106 -5.32 -6.68 19.99
N PHE A 107 -4.86 -6.95 18.76
CA PHE A 107 -4.92 -8.30 18.20
C PHE A 107 -4.18 -9.28 19.10
N LYS A 108 -4.80 -10.43 19.40
CA LYS A 108 -4.04 -11.57 19.89
C LYS A 108 -3.20 -12.10 18.74
N MET A 109 -1.89 -12.12 18.94
CA MET A 109 -0.97 -12.52 17.89
C MET A 109 -0.94 -14.02 17.69
N PRO A 110 -0.69 -14.49 16.45
CA PRO A 110 -0.38 -15.89 16.20
C PRO A 110 0.95 -16.27 16.81
N SER A 111 1.19 -17.58 16.90
CA SER A 111 2.41 -18.12 17.48
C SER A 111 3.66 -17.63 16.74
N LEU A 112 4.74 -17.40 17.49
CA LEU A 112 6.04 -17.02 16.94
C LEU A 112 6.59 -18.05 15.93
N ASP A 113 6.10 -19.28 15.99
CA ASP A 113 6.53 -20.39 15.14
C ASP A 113 5.97 -20.28 13.72
N THR A 114 4.75 -19.77 13.55
CA THR A 114 4.18 -19.44 12.24
C THR A 114 5.02 -18.38 11.53
N LEU A 115 5.38 -17.30 12.23
CA LEU A 115 6.24 -16.24 11.68
C LEU A 115 7.62 -16.76 11.27
N LYS A 116 8.25 -17.57 12.13
CA LYS A 116 9.54 -18.19 11.81
C LYS A 116 9.46 -19.11 10.59
N SER A 117 8.39 -19.90 10.45
CA SER A 117 8.21 -20.79 9.30
C SER A 117 8.09 -20.03 7.98
N LEU A 118 7.62 -18.78 8.03
CA LEU A 118 7.51 -17.86 6.91
C LEU A 118 8.79 -17.03 6.68
N GLY A 119 9.86 -17.28 7.45
CA GLY A 119 11.13 -16.54 7.35
C GLY A 119 11.22 -15.27 8.21
N TYR A 120 10.15 -14.89 8.93
CA TYR A 120 10.13 -13.73 9.82
C TYR A 120 10.67 -14.08 11.22
N ASN A 121 11.95 -14.44 11.28
CA ASN A 121 12.62 -14.79 12.53
C ASN A 121 13.37 -13.60 13.19
N GLY A 122 13.24 -12.39 12.63
CA GLY A 122 13.92 -11.19 13.11
C GLY A 122 15.45 -11.22 12.91
N LYS A 123 15.96 -12.05 11.99
CA LYS A 123 17.37 -12.13 11.60
C LYS A 123 17.49 -11.93 10.09
N MET A 124 18.38 -11.03 9.68
CA MET A 124 18.68 -10.78 8.27
C MET A 124 20.03 -11.43 7.95
N ASN A 125 20.06 -12.77 7.96
CA ASN A 125 21.27 -13.58 7.76
C ASN A 125 21.44 -14.05 6.31
N GLY A 126 20.85 -13.35 5.34
CA GLY A 126 20.89 -13.69 3.92
C GLY A 126 21.90 -12.87 3.13
N TRP A 127 22.06 -13.20 1.86
CA TRP A 127 22.74 -12.33 0.90
C TRP A 127 21.96 -11.01 0.76
N PRO A 128 22.63 -9.85 0.62
CA PRO A 128 24.09 -9.66 0.58
C PRO A 128 24.76 -9.47 1.94
N TYR A 129 23.99 -9.45 3.03
CA TYR A 129 24.48 -9.07 4.37
C TYR A 129 25.57 -10.00 4.90
N THR A 130 25.55 -11.29 4.55
CA THR A 130 26.58 -12.27 4.92
C THR A 130 27.95 -12.03 4.28
N MET A 131 28.05 -11.12 3.30
CA MET A 131 29.33 -10.76 2.69
C MET A 131 30.16 -9.82 3.57
N TYR A 132 29.52 -9.16 4.53
CA TYR A 132 30.19 -8.25 5.45
C TYR A 132 31.07 -9.03 6.44
N ASN A 133 32.37 -8.72 6.46
CA ASN A 133 33.36 -9.42 7.29
C ASN A 133 34.12 -8.51 8.28
N ASN A 134 33.86 -7.20 8.29
CA ASN A 134 34.45 -6.21 9.21
C ASN A 134 36.00 -6.20 9.31
N GLN A 135 36.71 -6.88 8.39
CA GLN A 135 38.16 -7.10 8.51
C GLN A 135 38.98 -6.19 7.60
N ASP A 136 38.37 -5.58 6.57
CA ASP A 136 39.07 -4.75 5.61
C ASP A 136 38.17 -3.62 5.10
N GLU A 137 38.53 -2.38 5.45
CA GLU A 137 37.88 -1.16 4.97
C GLU A 137 38.65 -0.48 3.83
N GLY A 138 39.79 -1.04 3.42
CA GLY A 138 40.67 -0.49 2.38
C GLY A 138 40.14 -0.66 0.96
N PHE A 139 40.92 -0.20 -0.03
CA PHE A 139 40.62 -0.41 -1.46
C PHE A 139 41.04 -1.82 -1.89
N SER A 140 40.17 -2.80 -1.67
CA SER A 140 40.41 -4.22 -1.92
C SER A 140 39.10 -4.93 -2.32
N TRP A 141 39.19 -6.19 -2.76
CA TRP A 141 37.99 -6.99 -3.02
C TRP A 141 37.16 -7.26 -1.76
N SER A 142 37.82 -7.35 -0.59
CA SER A 142 37.12 -7.47 0.69
C SER A 142 36.43 -6.15 1.07
N GLY A 143 37.11 -5.03 0.84
CA GLY A 143 36.52 -3.69 1.02
C GLY A 143 35.32 -3.44 0.11
N PHE A 144 35.37 -3.91 -1.14
CA PHE A 144 34.23 -3.84 -2.08
C PHE A 144 33.03 -4.66 -1.59
N LYS A 145 33.25 -5.88 -1.08
CA LYS A 145 32.17 -6.70 -0.51
C LYS A 145 31.55 -6.06 0.73
N ASN A 146 32.38 -5.47 1.59
CA ASN A 146 31.91 -4.75 2.77
C ASN A 146 31.11 -3.50 2.38
N TRP A 147 31.59 -2.72 1.42
CA TRP A 147 30.87 -1.59 0.82
C TRP A 147 29.50 -2.03 0.28
N PHE A 148 29.46 -3.05 -0.57
CA PHE A 148 28.24 -3.55 -1.18
C PHE A 148 27.23 -4.04 -0.13
N ALA A 149 27.67 -4.88 0.82
CA ALA A 149 26.81 -5.40 1.88
C ALA A 149 26.25 -4.29 2.78
N MET A 150 27.07 -3.30 3.13
CA MET A 150 26.66 -2.17 3.97
C MET A 150 25.71 -1.22 3.23
N THR A 151 25.97 -0.90 1.97
CA THR A 151 25.08 -0.06 1.15
C THR A 151 23.69 -0.68 1.04
N GLU A 152 23.61 -1.96 0.71
CA GLU A 152 22.34 -2.69 0.62
C GLU A 152 21.67 -2.82 2.00
N GLY A 153 22.44 -3.15 3.04
CA GLY A 153 21.95 -3.28 4.41
C GLY A 153 21.31 -2.00 4.94
N GLU A 154 22.03 -0.88 4.88
CA GLU A 154 21.56 0.40 5.40
C GLU A 154 20.41 0.99 4.58
N SER A 155 20.40 0.79 3.26
CA SER A 155 19.24 1.17 2.44
C SER A 155 17.99 0.38 2.83
N PHE A 156 18.10 -0.95 2.99
CA PHE A 156 16.98 -1.78 3.45
C PHE A 156 16.53 -1.47 4.89
N MET A 157 17.46 -1.09 5.77
CA MET A 157 17.12 -0.65 7.13
C MET A 157 16.23 0.59 7.09
N LEU A 158 16.60 1.60 6.30
CA LEU A 158 15.83 2.84 6.16
C LEU A 158 14.46 2.57 5.53
N TYR A 159 14.40 1.75 4.49
CA TYR A 159 13.14 1.27 3.91
C TYR A 159 12.21 0.63 4.96
N ARG A 160 12.74 -0.30 5.76
CA ARG A 160 11.95 -1.01 6.77
C ARG A 160 11.49 -0.10 7.89
N GLU A 161 12.31 0.87 8.30
CA GLU A 161 11.91 1.91 9.25
C GLU A 161 10.75 2.75 8.69
N LEU A 162 10.85 3.20 7.44
CA LEU A 162 9.79 3.94 6.77
C LEU A 162 8.50 3.12 6.63
N ALA A 163 8.61 1.84 6.28
CA ALA A 163 7.46 0.93 6.20
C ALA A 163 6.77 0.78 7.56
N GLN A 164 7.51 0.64 8.66
CA GLN A 164 6.90 0.61 9.99
C GLN A 164 6.17 1.91 10.33
N LYS A 165 6.80 3.06 10.05
CA LYS A 165 6.17 4.38 10.26
C LYS A 165 4.93 4.56 9.39
N LEU A 166 4.93 4.02 8.17
CA LEU A 166 3.80 4.03 7.25
C LEU A 166 2.58 3.29 7.81
N PHE A 167 2.74 2.15 8.47
CA PHE A 167 1.59 1.40 9.02
C PHE A 167 1.11 1.90 10.38
N THR A 168 2.02 2.48 11.17
CA THR A 168 1.70 2.98 12.51
C THR A 168 1.27 4.45 12.52
N GLY A 169 1.71 5.23 11.54
CA GLY A 169 1.61 6.69 11.55
C GLY A 169 2.65 7.35 12.47
N GLY A 170 3.69 6.61 12.88
CA GLY A 170 4.74 7.06 13.80
C GLY A 170 4.54 6.61 15.25
N GLU A 171 5.38 7.11 16.15
CA GLU A 171 5.47 6.66 17.55
C GLU A 171 4.15 6.83 18.33
N ALA A 172 3.41 7.90 18.05
CA ALA A 172 2.12 8.20 18.67
C ALA A 172 0.96 7.29 18.20
N ARG A 173 1.21 6.43 17.21
CA ARG A 173 0.26 5.51 16.58
C ARG A 173 -1.11 6.13 16.26
N PRO A 174 -1.17 7.29 15.57
CA PRO A 174 -2.42 8.02 15.35
C PRO A 174 -3.46 7.20 14.56
N PHE A 175 -3.01 6.29 13.69
CA PHE A 175 -3.89 5.46 12.87
C PHE A 175 -4.75 4.50 13.71
N GLN A 176 -4.31 4.09 14.89
CA GLN A 176 -5.12 3.25 15.79
C GLN A 176 -6.36 3.99 16.34
N LYS A 177 -6.36 5.32 16.30
CA LYS A 177 -7.44 6.18 16.78
C LYS A 177 -8.39 6.62 15.66
N MET A 178 -8.03 6.38 14.40
CA MET A 178 -8.87 6.76 13.26
C MET A 178 -10.04 5.79 13.09
N PRO A 179 -11.18 6.26 12.54
CA PRO A 179 -12.27 5.37 12.18
C PRO A 179 -11.84 4.43 11.05
N GLN A 180 -12.30 3.17 11.10
CA GLN A 180 -11.81 2.13 10.19
C GLN A 180 -12.11 2.44 8.71
N TRP A 181 -13.26 3.05 8.38
CA TRP A 181 -13.56 3.45 7.00
C TRP A 181 -12.54 4.44 6.42
N LEU A 182 -12.01 5.35 7.24
CA LEU A 182 -10.98 6.30 6.83
C LEU A 182 -9.65 5.59 6.63
N LEU A 183 -9.33 4.59 7.46
CA LEU A 183 -8.16 3.74 7.28
C LEU A 183 -8.23 2.93 5.98
N TYR A 184 -9.40 2.47 5.55
CA TYR A 184 -9.57 1.80 4.25
C TYR A 184 -9.24 2.73 3.07
N ILE A 185 -9.74 3.97 3.10
CA ILE A 185 -9.44 4.97 2.07
C ILE A 185 -7.95 5.29 2.08
N LEU A 186 -7.38 5.55 3.26
CA LEU A 186 -5.96 5.85 3.41
C LEU A 186 -5.08 4.69 2.94
N ALA A 187 -5.42 3.45 3.28
CA ALA A 187 -4.69 2.26 2.86
C ALA A 187 -4.62 2.14 1.33
N ASN A 188 -5.74 2.38 0.65
CA ASN A 188 -5.81 2.32 -0.81
C ASN A 188 -5.07 3.48 -1.48
N ALA A 189 -5.12 4.68 -0.89
CA ALA A 189 -4.30 5.81 -1.35
C ALA A 189 -2.80 5.48 -1.18
N VAL A 190 -2.39 4.98 -0.02
CA VAL A 190 -1.01 4.54 0.24
C VAL A 190 -0.58 3.45 -0.76
N PHE A 191 -1.44 2.49 -1.06
CA PHE A 191 -1.17 1.46 -2.07
C PHE A 191 -0.93 2.07 -3.46
N LEU A 192 -1.78 3.00 -3.90
CA LEU A 192 -1.64 3.65 -5.19
C LEU A 192 -0.32 4.44 -5.30
N PHE A 193 0.07 5.12 -4.23
CA PHE A 193 1.32 5.90 -4.17
C PHE A 193 2.54 5.09 -3.73
N SER A 194 2.40 3.77 -3.49
CA SER A 194 3.48 2.93 -2.97
C SER A 194 4.67 2.82 -3.94
N PHE A 195 4.49 3.13 -5.22
CA PHE A 195 5.58 3.20 -6.21
C PHE A 195 6.68 4.21 -5.80
N VAL A 196 6.36 5.21 -4.98
CA VAL A 196 7.36 6.15 -4.42
C VAL A 196 8.48 5.40 -3.68
N PHE A 197 8.23 4.20 -3.15
CA PHE A 197 9.26 3.37 -2.53
C PHE A 197 10.37 2.94 -3.49
N VAL A 198 10.10 2.82 -4.80
CA VAL A 198 11.14 2.57 -5.80
C VAL A 198 12.11 3.75 -5.85
N ILE A 199 11.58 4.97 -5.85
CA ILE A 199 12.35 6.21 -5.89
C ILE A 199 13.15 6.38 -4.59
N ILE A 200 12.52 6.15 -3.44
CA ILE A 200 13.18 6.20 -2.13
C ILE A 200 14.30 5.16 -2.07
N GLY A 201 14.05 3.91 -2.48
CA GLY A 201 15.06 2.87 -2.50
C GLY A 201 16.24 3.21 -3.41
N PHE A 202 15.96 3.76 -4.60
CA PHE A 202 17.01 4.26 -5.49
C PHE A 202 17.86 5.35 -4.83
N ILE A 203 17.24 6.42 -4.32
CA ILE A 203 17.96 7.56 -3.72
C ILE A 203 18.75 7.12 -2.50
N THR A 204 18.16 6.33 -1.62
CA THR A 204 18.83 5.86 -0.40
C THR A 204 19.99 4.93 -0.72
N THR A 205 19.88 4.07 -1.73
CA THR A 205 21.00 3.23 -2.18
C THR A 205 22.14 4.06 -2.75
N ILE A 206 21.84 5.05 -3.60
CA ILE A 206 22.85 5.99 -4.10
C ILE A 206 23.52 6.70 -2.93
N TRP A 207 22.76 7.29 -2.02
CA TRP A 207 23.29 7.99 -0.86
C TRP A 207 24.22 7.10 -0.02
N GLN A 208 23.73 5.92 0.38
CA GLN A 208 24.50 5.00 1.21
C GLN A 208 25.72 4.45 0.50
N SER A 209 25.69 4.34 -0.83
CA SER A 209 26.86 3.94 -1.60
C SER A 209 28.05 4.89 -1.40
N PHE A 210 27.82 6.18 -1.16
CA PHE A 210 28.92 7.15 -0.99
C PHE A 210 29.39 7.32 0.46
N VAL A 211 28.60 6.89 1.45
CA VAL A 211 28.79 7.27 2.86
C VAL A 211 29.01 6.07 3.80
N CYS A 212 28.65 4.84 3.40
CA CYS A 212 28.57 3.69 4.33
C CYS A 212 29.91 3.23 4.92
N VAL A 213 31.03 3.44 4.23
CA VAL A 213 32.39 3.04 4.67
C VAL A 213 33.42 4.11 4.30
N LYS A 214 34.59 4.11 4.95
CA LYS A 214 35.62 5.14 4.81
C LYS A 214 36.06 5.42 3.35
N HIS A 215 36.11 4.39 2.51
CA HIS A 215 36.46 4.49 1.08
C HIS A 215 35.27 4.25 0.14
N ALA A 216 34.03 4.40 0.64
CA ALA A 216 32.80 4.14 -0.11
C ALA A 216 32.70 4.98 -1.39
N TRP A 217 33.07 6.26 -1.30
CA TRP A 217 33.08 7.18 -2.43
C TRP A 217 33.91 6.67 -3.61
N ALA A 218 35.03 5.99 -3.38
CA ALA A 218 35.90 5.49 -4.44
C ALA A 218 35.23 4.35 -5.21
N TYR A 219 34.62 3.40 -4.50
CA TYR A 219 33.82 2.33 -5.10
C TYR A 219 32.60 2.89 -5.83
N SER A 220 31.92 3.89 -5.28
CA SER A 220 30.76 4.48 -5.95
C SER A 220 31.11 5.28 -7.19
N LEU A 221 32.22 6.01 -7.21
CA LEU A 221 32.68 6.73 -8.40
C LEU A 221 33.07 5.77 -9.53
N ILE A 222 33.83 4.71 -9.21
CA ILE A 222 34.16 3.66 -10.18
C ILE A 222 32.87 3.02 -10.71
N GLY A 223 31.93 2.72 -9.82
CA GLY A 223 30.65 2.13 -10.19
C GLY A 223 29.69 3.04 -10.92
N PHE A 224 29.87 4.36 -10.80
CA PHE A 224 29.17 5.32 -11.63
C PHE A 224 29.67 5.22 -13.07
N PHE A 225 30.99 5.22 -13.30
CA PHE A 225 31.57 5.06 -14.64
C PHE A 225 31.28 3.67 -15.24
N LEU A 226 31.29 2.62 -14.42
CA LEU A 226 30.98 1.24 -14.84
C LEU A 226 29.48 0.88 -14.72
N SER A 227 28.61 1.86 -14.44
CA SER A 227 27.16 1.72 -14.29
C SER A 227 26.64 0.80 -13.18
N TYR A 228 27.48 0.03 -12.47
CA TYR A 228 27.00 -0.90 -11.46
C TYR A 228 26.33 -0.22 -10.25
N THR A 229 26.74 1.00 -9.88
CA THR A 229 26.10 1.75 -8.77
C THR A 229 24.64 2.08 -9.11
N GLY A 230 24.37 2.49 -10.35
CA GLY A 230 23.02 2.78 -10.83
C GLY A 230 22.16 1.54 -10.97
N MET A 231 22.72 0.44 -11.50
CA MET A 231 22.02 -0.84 -11.59
C MET A 231 21.65 -1.39 -10.21
N MET A 232 22.58 -1.31 -9.25
CA MET A 232 22.36 -1.70 -7.86
C MET A 232 21.24 -0.87 -7.23
N ALA A 233 21.27 0.46 -7.36
CA ALA A 233 20.22 1.33 -6.84
C ALA A 233 18.84 1.04 -7.45
N MET A 234 18.77 0.76 -8.75
CA MET A 234 17.52 0.41 -9.42
C MET A 234 17.00 -0.96 -8.96
N ALA A 235 17.87 -1.98 -8.92
CA ALA A 235 17.52 -3.31 -8.45
C ALA A 235 17.03 -3.27 -7.00
N ASN A 236 17.73 -2.54 -6.14
CA ASN A 236 17.36 -2.40 -4.74
C ASN A 236 16.01 -1.68 -4.57
N GLY A 237 15.76 -0.60 -5.33
CA GLY A 237 14.46 0.08 -5.34
C GLY A 237 13.30 -0.84 -5.75
N VAL A 238 13.50 -1.66 -6.78
CA VAL A 238 12.49 -2.65 -7.21
C VAL A 238 12.30 -3.74 -6.16
N LEU A 239 13.36 -4.25 -5.55
CA LEU A 239 13.28 -5.28 -4.51
C LEU A 239 12.59 -4.77 -3.24
N GLN A 240 12.85 -3.53 -2.82
CA GLN A 240 12.16 -2.89 -1.70
C GLN A 240 10.68 -2.70 -1.98
N TYR A 241 10.31 -2.29 -3.19
CA TYR A 241 8.93 -2.19 -3.61
C TYR A 241 8.24 -3.56 -3.64
N ALA A 242 8.87 -4.59 -4.24
CA ALA A 242 8.35 -5.95 -4.26
C ALA A 242 8.18 -6.51 -2.83
N SER A 243 9.15 -6.27 -1.94
CA SER A 243 9.06 -6.58 -0.52
C SER A 243 7.87 -5.87 0.13
N LEU A 244 7.64 -4.59 -0.15
CA LEU A 244 6.51 -3.86 0.41
C LEU A 244 5.18 -4.45 -0.07
N MET A 245 5.05 -4.76 -1.36
CA MET A 245 3.85 -5.34 -1.94
C MET A 245 3.57 -6.74 -1.37
N TRP A 246 4.60 -7.58 -1.27
CA TRP A 246 4.49 -8.90 -0.65
C TRP A 246 4.01 -8.79 0.80
N ASN A 247 4.67 -7.95 1.59
CA ASN A 247 4.30 -7.74 2.98
C ASN A 247 2.89 -7.16 3.11
N MET A 248 2.50 -6.20 2.25
CA MET A 248 1.19 -5.56 2.37
C MET A 248 0.03 -6.43 1.86
N LEU A 249 0.24 -7.28 0.85
CA LEU A 249 -0.84 -8.05 0.22
C LEU A 249 -0.95 -9.48 0.75
N VAL A 250 0.17 -10.13 1.08
CA VAL A 250 0.21 -11.57 1.32
C VAL A 250 0.43 -11.91 2.79
N VAL A 251 1.33 -11.19 3.47
CA VAL A 251 1.82 -11.60 4.79
C VAL A 251 0.74 -11.65 5.87
N PRO A 252 -0.19 -10.68 5.99
CA PRO A 252 -1.29 -10.78 6.95
C PRO A 252 -2.17 -12.01 6.75
N LEU A 253 -2.40 -12.41 5.49
CA LEU A 253 -3.17 -13.60 5.15
C LEU A 253 -2.46 -14.89 5.61
N LEU A 254 -1.13 -14.94 5.48
CA LEU A 254 -0.34 -16.09 5.91
C LEU A 254 -0.16 -16.16 7.44
N ILE A 255 -0.09 -15.00 8.08
CA ILE A 255 0.09 -14.87 9.53
C ILE A 255 -1.20 -15.25 10.26
N ASP A 256 -2.33 -14.64 9.90
CA ASP A 256 -3.62 -14.94 10.52
C ASP A 256 -4.81 -14.53 9.61
N HIS A 257 -5.18 -15.42 8.69
CA HIS A 257 -6.33 -15.20 7.80
C HIS A 257 -7.66 -15.02 8.55
N ASN A 258 -7.79 -15.56 9.78
CA ASN A 258 -9.02 -15.40 10.56
C ASN A 258 -9.19 -13.96 11.01
N VAL A 259 -8.11 -13.33 11.48
CA VAL A 259 -8.13 -11.91 11.85
C VAL A 259 -8.43 -11.03 10.64
N VAL A 260 -7.82 -11.29 9.49
CA VAL A 260 -8.10 -10.53 8.25
C VAL A 260 -9.57 -10.68 7.83
N ARG A 261 -10.11 -11.91 7.85
CA ARG A 261 -11.53 -12.18 7.57
C ARG A 261 -12.44 -11.41 8.52
N GLN A 262 -12.12 -11.37 9.81
CA GLN A 262 -12.93 -10.67 10.79
C GLN A 262 -12.86 -9.14 10.62
N ILE A 263 -11.69 -8.58 10.27
CA ILE A 263 -11.57 -7.16 9.89
C ILE A 263 -12.49 -6.84 8.70
N CYS A 264 -12.53 -7.71 7.69
CA CYS A 264 -13.44 -7.56 6.57
C CYS A 264 -14.91 -7.61 7.01
N GLN A 265 -15.28 -8.51 7.91
CA GLN A 265 -16.65 -8.62 8.45
C GLN A 265 -17.07 -7.36 9.22
N CYS A 266 -16.18 -6.77 10.03
CA CYS A 266 -16.47 -5.52 10.75
C CYS A 266 -16.71 -4.33 9.83
N ASN A 267 -16.14 -4.36 8.62
CA ASN A 267 -16.23 -3.26 7.66
C ASN A 267 -17.17 -3.56 6.49
N LEU A 268 -17.93 -4.66 6.55
CA LEU A 268 -18.75 -5.11 5.43
C LEU A 268 -19.75 -4.05 4.97
N SER A 269 -20.35 -3.30 5.89
CA SER A 269 -21.27 -2.21 5.56
C SER A 269 -20.59 -1.12 4.73
N TRP A 270 -19.41 -0.66 5.13
CA TRP A 270 -18.62 0.33 4.38
C TRP A 270 -18.14 -0.21 3.03
N ILE A 271 -17.68 -1.46 3.00
CA ILE A 271 -17.26 -2.14 1.76
C ILE A 271 -18.43 -2.19 0.77
N SER A 272 -19.62 -2.53 1.24
CA SER A 272 -20.82 -2.58 0.39
C SER A 272 -21.21 -1.20 -0.15
N LEU A 273 -21.05 -0.15 0.67
CA LEU A 273 -21.29 1.24 0.27
C LEU A 273 -20.29 1.69 -0.81
N PHE A 274 -18.99 1.38 -0.66
CA PHE A 274 -17.97 1.65 -1.67
C PHE A 274 -18.19 0.88 -2.97
N PHE A 275 -18.59 -0.38 -2.87
CA PHE A 275 -18.95 -1.16 -4.06
C PHE A 275 -20.16 -0.56 -4.78
N GLY A 276 -21.19 -0.18 -4.03
CA GLY A 276 -22.35 0.53 -4.57
C GLY A 276 -21.96 1.82 -5.30
N ALA A 277 -21.05 2.62 -4.74
CA ALA A 277 -20.53 3.83 -5.38
C ALA A 277 -19.86 3.52 -6.72
N MET A 278 -19.04 2.46 -6.81
CA MET A 278 -18.40 2.06 -8.07
C MET A 278 -19.42 1.60 -9.12
N VAL A 279 -20.44 0.85 -8.70
CA VAL A 279 -21.54 0.41 -9.59
C VAL A 279 -22.33 1.62 -10.11
N VAL A 280 -22.68 2.57 -9.25
CA VAL A 280 -23.35 3.82 -9.67
C VAL A 280 -22.47 4.64 -10.60
N GLY A 281 -21.19 4.80 -10.29
CA GLY A 281 -20.24 5.50 -11.19
C GLY A 281 -20.15 4.84 -12.56
N SER A 282 -20.25 3.51 -12.62
CA SER A 282 -20.31 2.76 -13.88
C SER A 282 -21.65 2.93 -14.60
N ALA A 283 -22.77 3.01 -13.87
CA ALA A 283 -24.07 3.29 -14.44
C ALA A 283 -24.08 4.69 -15.09
N THR A 284 -23.56 5.72 -14.42
CA THR A 284 -23.44 7.07 -15.00
C THR A 284 -22.59 7.08 -16.27
N SER A 285 -21.55 6.24 -16.35
CA SER A 285 -20.67 6.17 -17.52
C SER A 285 -21.18 5.31 -18.67
N THR A 286 -22.18 4.44 -18.48
CA THR A 286 -22.62 3.48 -19.52
C THR A 286 -24.12 3.44 -19.80
N LEU A 287 -24.97 3.88 -18.87
CA LEU A 287 -26.43 3.88 -19.02
C LEU A 287 -26.96 5.28 -19.33
N ASP A 288 -28.25 5.33 -19.69
CA ASP A 288 -29.01 6.55 -19.89
C ASP A 288 -29.15 7.37 -18.59
N LYS A 289 -29.47 8.65 -18.76
CA LYS A 289 -29.57 9.60 -17.64
C LYS A 289 -30.64 9.21 -16.62
N THR A 290 -31.77 8.67 -17.07
CA THR A 290 -32.88 8.32 -16.19
C THR A 290 -32.49 7.14 -15.31
N THR A 291 -32.00 6.06 -15.92
CA THR A 291 -31.58 4.85 -15.22
C THR A 291 -30.45 5.14 -14.24
N SER A 292 -29.41 5.86 -14.67
CA SER A 292 -28.27 6.21 -13.81
C SER A 292 -28.67 7.14 -12.65
N THR A 293 -29.57 8.09 -12.87
CA THR A 293 -30.06 8.99 -11.82
C THR A 293 -30.84 8.23 -10.75
N VAL A 294 -31.70 7.29 -11.15
CA VAL A 294 -32.44 6.44 -10.19
C VAL A 294 -31.47 5.62 -9.34
N MET A 295 -30.44 5.01 -9.96
CA MET A 295 -29.42 4.25 -9.21
C MET A 295 -28.63 5.14 -8.25
N LEU A 296 -28.29 6.36 -8.64
CA LEU A 296 -27.60 7.32 -7.78
C LEU A 296 -28.46 7.72 -6.57
N VAL A 297 -29.74 8.04 -6.78
CA VAL A 297 -30.66 8.39 -5.69
C VAL A 297 -30.82 7.22 -4.71
N ALA A 298 -30.99 6.00 -5.22
CA ALA A 298 -31.08 4.81 -4.39
C ALA A 298 -29.81 4.60 -3.53
N TRP A 299 -28.62 4.78 -4.12
CA TRP A 299 -27.36 4.69 -3.38
C TRP A 299 -27.20 5.81 -2.35
N LEU A 300 -27.58 7.05 -2.67
CA LEU A 300 -27.54 8.17 -1.72
C LEU A 300 -28.43 7.91 -0.50
N ILE A 301 -29.63 7.36 -0.70
CA ILE A 301 -30.53 6.97 0.40
C ILE A 301 -29.86 5.93 1.31
N LEU A 302 -29.22 4.90 0.73
CA LEU A 302 -28.48 3.88 1.48
C LEU A 302 -27.29 4.47 2.23
N ALA A 303 -26.55 5.39 1.60
CA ALA A 303 -25.40 6.04 2.21
C ALA A 303 -25.80 6.94 3.38
N ILE A 304 -26.86 7.74 3.23
CA ILE A 304 -27.43 8.57 4.31
C ILE A 304 -27.89 7.66 5.45
N LYS A 305 -28.61 6.58 5.15
CA LYS A 305 -29.05 5.64 6.17
C LYS A 305 -27.86 5.09 6.97
N GLN A 306 -26.78 4.71 6.31
CA GLN A 306 -25.60 4.13 6.95
C GLN A 306 -24.74 5.13 7.74
N LEU A 307 -24.78 6.42 7.38
CA LEU A 307 -24.03 7.49 8.03
C LEU A 307 -24.75 8.07 9.27
N PHE A 308 -26.08 8.11 9.24
CA PHE A 308 -26.89 8.80 10.25
C PHE A 308 -27.74 7.88 11.14
N PHE A 309 -27.92 6.61 10.77
CA PHE A 309 -28.71 5.62 11.52
C PHE A 309 -27.92 4.32 11.73
#